data_AF-A0AAJ1RNY2-F1
#
_entry.id   AF-A0AAJ1RNY2-F1
#
_cell.length_a   1.000
_cell.length_b   1.000
_cell.length_c   1.000
_cell.angle_alpha   90.00
_cell.angle_beta   90.00
_cell.angle_gamma   90.00
#
_symmetry.space_group_name_H-M   'P 1'
#
loop_
_entity.id
_entity.type
_entity.pdbx_description
1 polymer ?
#
loop_
_entity_poly.entity_id
_entity_poly.type
_entity_poly.pdbx_seq_one_letter_code
_entity_poly.pdbx_strand_id
1 'polypeptide(L)' 'MTIHQEFLNFEAVIAHCETRVPSGTLCEAIKYGRKMQFIDETNKLLPSGELLAEIITNCSPSDELLAEIKFPTI' A
#
# COMPACT_ATOMS: atom_id res chain seq x y z
N MET A 1 -4.82 10.50 -12.56
CA MET A 1 -5.53 10.18 -11.30
C MET A 1 -6.00 11.47 -10.66
N THR A 2 -6.83 11.41 -9.61
CA THR A 2 -7.02 12.57 -8.73
C THR A 2 -5.85 12.64 -7.74
N ILE A 3 -5.52 13.83 -7.24
CA ILE A 3 -4.47 14.02 -6.21
C ILE A 3 -4.74 13.14 -4.98
N HIS A 4 -6.02 12.97 -4.62
CA HIS A 4 -6.41 12.09 -3.52
C HIS A 4 -6.06 10.62 -3.80
N GLN A 5 -6.29 10.12 -5.01
CA GLN A 5 -5.94 8.74 -5.36
C GLN A 5 -4.42 8.53 -5.41
N GLU A 6 -3.67 9.51 -5.90
CA GLU A 6 -2.20 9.47 -5.91
C GLU A 6 -1.65 9.38 -4.49
N PHE A 7 -2.22 10.15 -3.56
CA PHE A 7 -1.85 10.08 -2.14
C PHE A 7 -2.14 8.69 -1.54
N LEU A 8 -3.34 8.15 -1.75
CA LEU A 8 -3.70 6.82 -1.22
C LEU A 8 -2.81 5.70 -1.78
N ASN A 9 -2.52 5.75 -3.08
CA ASN A 9 -1.64 4.77 -3.71
C ASN A 9 -0.22 4.86 -3.15
N PHE A 10 0.28 6.08 -2.94
CA PHE A 10 1.59 6.29 -2.33
C PHE A 10 1.64 5.75 -0.89
N GLU A 11 0.63 6.07 -0.06
CA GLU A 11 0.51 5.56 1.31
C GLU A 11 0.48 4.04 1.37
N ALA A 12 -0.29 3.38 0.49
CA ALA A 12 -0.35 1.92 0.42
C ALA A 12 1.04 1.30 0.11
N VAL A 13 1.78 1.90 -0.82
CA VAL A 13 3.14 1.45 -1.18
C VAL A 13 4.13 1.69 -0.04
N ILE A 14 4.04 2.82 0.65
CA ILE A 14 4.88 3.12 1.83
C ILE A 14 4.60 2.13 2.97
N ALA A 15 3.32 1.89 3.29
CA ALA A 15 2.93 0.93 4.31
C ALA A 15 3.46 -0.48 3.98
N HIS A 16 3.39 -0.90 2.71
CA HIS A 16 4.04 -2.14 2.27
C HIS A 16 5.54 -2.11 2.53
N CYS A 17 6.25 -1.04 2.14
CA CYS A 17 7.69 -0.91 2.34
C CYS A 17 8.08 -0.96 3.82
N GLU A 18 7.28 -0.37 4.72
CA GLU A 18 7.50 -0.42 6.17
C GLU A 18 7.51 -1.86 6.70
N THR A 19 6.63 -2.73 6.20
CA THR A 19 6.63 -4.16 6.58
C THR A 19 7.86 -4.94 6.13
N ARG A 20 8.65 -4.39 5.18
CA ARG A 20 9.84 -5.03 4.61
C ARG A 20 11.14 -4.59 5.27
N VAL A 21 11.11 -3.56 6.12
CA VAL A 21 12.30 -3.03 6.79
C VAL A 21 12.30 -3.40 8.28
N PRO A 22 13.42 -3.92 8.85
CA PRO A 22 13.47 -4.32 10.25
C PRO A 22 13.22 -3.19 11.26
N SER A 23 13.55 -1.94 10.89
CA SER A 23 13.33 -0.77 11.75
C SER A 23 11.87 -0.34 11.81
N GLY A 24 11.04 -0.72 10.82
CA GLY A 24 9.67 -0.24 10.67
C GLY A 24 9.54 1.28 10.53
N THR A 25 10.64 2.00 10.23
CA THR A 25 10.62 3.47 10.15
C THR A 25 10.34 3.95 8.74
N LEU A 26 9.54 5.02 8.62
CA LEU A 26 9.22 5.66 7.34
C LEU A 26 10.45 6.01 6.49
N CYS A 27 11.51 6.53 7.12
CA CYS A 27 12.74 6.89 6.40
C CYS A 27 13.40 5.67 5.72
N GLU A 28 13.45 4.53 6.41
CA GLU A 28 14.01 3.31 5.84
C GLU A 28 13.05 2.67 4.82
N ALA A 29 11.74 2.79 5.02
CA ALA A 29 10.74 2.37 4.04
C ALA A 29 10.85 3.15 2.72
N ILE A 30 11.03 4.47 2.76
CA ILE A 30 11.26 5.29 1.56
C ILE A 30 12.56 4.87 0.86
N LYS A 31 13.64 4.65 1.62
CA LYS A 31 14.92 4.16 1.04
C LYS A 31 14.74 2.80 0.37
N TYR A 32 14.01 1.89 1.02
CA TYR A 32 13.67 0.58 0.45
C TYR A 32 12.83 0.74 -0.82
N GLY A 33 11.77 1.54 -0.80
CA GLY A 33 10.92 1.80 -1.96
C GLY A 33 11.69 2.37 -3.16
N ARG A 34 12.64 3.29 -2.93
CA ARG A 34 13.55 3.79 -3.96
C ARG A 34 14.48 2.71 -4.51
N LYS A 35 15.07 1.90 -3.63
CA LYS A 35 15.93 0.77 -4.03
C LYS A 35 15.17 -0.24 -4.90
N MET A 36 13.90 -0.48 -4.60
CA MET A 36 13.01 -1.36 -5.36
C MET A 36 12.38 -0.69 -6.59
N GLN A 37 12.73 0.58 -6.85
CA GLN A 37 12.20 1.38 -7.95
C GLN A 37 10.69 1.59 -7.90
N PHE A 38 10.07 1.53 -6.72
CA PHE A 38 8.65 1.86 -6.55
C PHE A 38 8.44 3.38 -6.43
N ILE A 39 9.42 4.08 -5.86
CA ILE A 39 9.34 5.51 -5.54
C ILE A 39 10.57 6.21 -6.14
N ASP A 40 10.39 7.38 -6.70
CA ASP A 40 11.49 8.21 -7.20
C ASP A 40 12.10 9.13 -6.12
N GLU A 41 13.08 9.94 -6.51
CA GLU A 41 13.75 10.87 -5.59
C GLU A 41 12.85 12.02 -5.11
N THR A 42 11.77 12.29 -5.84
CA THR A 42 10.78 13.34 -5.54
C THR A 42 9.58 12.82 -4.74
N ASN A 43 9.64 11.57 -4.27
CA ASN A 43 8.56 10.87 -3.57
C ASN A 43 7.29 10.70 -4.42
N LYS A 44 7.46 10.46 -5.72
CA LYS A 44 6.37 10.02 -6.60
C LYS A 44 6.49 8.53 -6.88
N LEU A 45 5.36 7.89 -7.14
CA LEU A 45 5.36 6.51 -7.61
C LEU A 45 5.95 6.44 -9.02
N LEU A 46 6.83 5.47 -9.20
CA LEU A 46 7.24 4.98 -10.51
C LEU A 46 6.21 3.95 -11.00
N PRO A 47 6.21 3.55 -12.29
CA PRO A 47 5.22 2.63 -12.83
C PRO A 47 5.09 1.29 -12.07
N SER A 48 6.20 0.77 -11.53
CA SER A 48 6.16 -0.44 -10.69
C SER A 48 5.53 -0.20 -9.32
N GLY A 49 5.67 1.00 -8.76
CA GLY A 49 4.98 1.42 -7.54
C GLY A 49 3.48 1.62 -7.77
N GLU A 50 3.09 2.19 -8.91
CA GLU A 50 1.68 2.29 -9.31
C GLU A 50 1.04 0.91 -9.45
N LEU A 51 1.70 -0.02 -10.13
CA LEU A 51 1.22 -1.41 -10.25
C LEU A 51 1.11 -2.10 -8.88
N LEU A 52 2.10 -1.89 -8.00
CA LEU A 52 2.03 -2.43 -6.64
C LEU A 52 0.86 -1.84 -5.85
N ALA A 53 0.61 -0.53 -5.98
CA ALA A 53 -0.53 0.13 -5.36
C ALA A 53 -1.86 -0.47 -5.86
N GLU A 54 -2.00 -0.68 -7.18
CA GLU A 54 -3.17 -1.35 -7.76
C GLU A 54 -3.35 -2.76 -7.20
N ILE A 55 -2.29 -3.55 -7.08
CA ILE A 55 -2.36 -4.89 -6.48
C ILE A 55 -2.83 -4.80 -5.03
N ILE A 56 -2.26 -3.91 -4.21
CA ILE A 56 -2.63 -3.78 -2.79
C ILE A 56 -4.07 -3.29 -2.64
N THR A 57 -4.46 -2.26 -3.39
CA THR A 57 -5.78 -1.62 -3.26
C THR A 57 -6.90 -2.47 -3.85
N ASN A 58 -6.65 -3.20 -4.94
CA ASN A 58 -7.64 -4.11 -5.53
C ASN A 58 -7.67 -5.49 -4.84
N CYS A 59 -6.60 -5.88 -4.14
CA CYS A 59 -6.56 -7.11 -3.34
C CYS A 59 -6.96 -6.86 -1.86
N SER A 60 -7.25 -5.61 -1.48
CA SER A 60 -7.91 -5.29 -0.22
C SER A 60 -9.30 -5.94 -0.21
N PRO A 61 -9.71 -6.60 0.88
CA PRO A 61 -10.92 -7.40 0.91
C PRO A 61 -12.16 -6.49 0.87
N SER A 62 -12.56 -6.11 -0.34
CA SER A 62 -13.95 -5.79 -0.65
C SER A 62 -14.84 -7.03 -0.51
N ASP A 63 -14.24 -8.21 -0.34
CA ASP A 63 -14.88 -9.49 -0.01
C ASP A 63 -15.17 -9.67 1.50
N GLU A 64 -14.86 -8.70 2.36
CA GLU A 64 -15.31 -8.70 3.77
C GLU A 64 -16.80 -8.38 3.94
N LEU A 65 -17.56 -8.27 2.84
CA LEU A 65 -19.02 -8.24 2.84
C LEU A 65 -19.68 -9.59 3.25
N LEU A 66 -18.89 -10.58 3.69
CA LEU A 66 -19.36 -11.85 4.25
C LEU A 66 -19.17 -11.97 5.77
N ALA A 67 -18.59 -10.97 6.46
CA ALA A 67 -18.49 -11.00 7.92
C ALA A 67 -19.83 -10.70 8.64
N GLU A 68 -20.90 -10.36 7.91
CA GLU A 68 -22.27 -10.26 8.45
C GLU A 68 -23.08 -11.56 8.36
N ILE A 69 -22.43 -12.74 8.27
CA ILE A 69 -23.13 -13.99 8.60
C ILE A 69 -23.26 -14.05 10.12
N LYS A 70 -24.39 -13.53 10.61
CA LYS A 70 -24.95 -13.72 11.94
C LYS A 70 -24.59 -15.11 12.49
N PHE A 71 -23.75 -15.16 13.51
CA PHE A 71 -23.72 -16.34 14.39
C PHE A 71 -25.06 -16.36 15.15
N PRO A 72 -25.86 -17.43 15.07
CA PRO A 72 -27.04 -17.54 15.91
C PRO A 72 -26.56 -17.69 17.35
N THR A 73 -26.97 -16.75 18.19
CA THR A 73 -26.89 -16.87 19.65
C THR A 73 -27.64 -18.13 20.07
N ILE A 74 -26.92 -19.08 20.68
CA ILE A 74 -27.51 -20.14 21.50
C ILE A 74 -27.62 -19.63 22.92
#